data_AF-A4N2C5-F1
#
_entry.id   AF-A4N2C5-F1
#
_cell.length_a   1.000
_cell.length_b   1.000
_cell.length_c   1.000
_cell.angle_alpha   90.00
_cell.angle_beta   90.00
_cell.angle_gamma   90.00
#
_symmetry.space_group_name_H-M   'P 1'
#
loop_
_entity.id
_entity.type
_entity.pdbx_description
1 polymer ?
#
loop_
_entity_poly.entity_id
_entity_poly.type
_entity_poly.pdbx_seq_one_letter_code
_entity_poly.pdbx_strand_id
1 'polypeptide(L)' 'MRLNVPSGNAVRFEPGEVKSVELVAFGGNQIIYGFHNQIDGKL' A
#
# COMPACT_ATOMS: atom_id res chain seq x y z
N MET A 1 -4.20 -3.13 -2.07
CA MET A 1 -4.35 -2.70 -0.66
C MET A 1 -3.26 -1.67 -0.33
N ARG A 2 -3.46 -0.85 0.70
CA ARG A 2 -2.48 0.12 1.22
C ARG A 2 -2.35 0.01 2.74
N LEU A 3 -1.31 0.60 3.33
CA LEU A 3 -1.18 0.70 4.78
C LEU A 3 -2.39 1.40 5.42
N ASN A 4 -2.93 0.81 6.48
CA ASN A 4 -4.01 1.40 7.27
C ASN A 4 -3.44 2.35 8.34
N VAL A 5 -2.93 3.50 7.89
CA VAL A 5 -2.39 4.57 8.74
C VAL A 5 -3.00 5.92 8.36
N PRO A 6 -2.93 6.95 9.24
CA PRO A 6 -3.37 8.31 8.90
C PRO A 6 -2.73 8.82 7.60
N SER A 7 -3.50 9.60 6.83
CA SER A 7 -3.03 10.13 5.54
C SER A 7 -1.75 10.96 5.71
N GLY A 8 -0.77 10.72 4.84
CA GLY A 8 0.53 11.39 4.85
C GLY A 8 1.59 10.74 5.75
N ASN A 9 1.22 9.79 6.61
CA ASN A 9 2.19 9.06 7.45
C ASN A 9 2.79 7.85 6.73
N ALA A 10 3.87 7.31 7.28
CA ALA A 10 4.58 6.14 6.76
C ALA A 10 4.98 5.16 7.88
N VAL A 11 5.26 3.90 7.50
CA VAL A 11 5.84 2.88 8.38
C VAL A 11 7.27 2.60 7.93
N ARG A 12 8.23 2.74 8.85
CA ARG A 12 9.65 2.44 8.62
C ARG A 12 9.97 1.03 9.08
N PHE A 13 10.74 0.33 8.25
CA PHE A 13 11.29 -1.00 8.52
C PHE A 13 12.82 -0.89 8.50
N GLU A 14 13.48 -1.26 9.59
CA GLU A 14 14.94 -1.32 9.66
C GLU A 14 15.48 -2.66 9.10
N PRO A 15 16.76 -2.74 8.71
CA PRO A 15 17.38 -4.00 8.33
C PRO A 15 17.22 -5.08 9.41
N GLY A 16 16.59 -6.20 9.07
CA GLY A 16 16.32 -7.32 9.98
C GLY A 16 15.08 -7.16 10.86
N GLU A 17 14.37 -6.04 10.78
CA GLU A 17 13.15 -5.83 11.53
C GLU A 17 11.95 -6.55 10.91
N VAL A 18 11.13 -7.17 11.77
CA VAL A 18 9.84 -7.77 11.38
C VAL A 18 8.73 -7.05 12.12
N LYS A 19 7.74 -6.56 11.39
CA LYS A 19 6.55 -5.89 11.92
C LYS A 19 5.30 -6.43 11.23
N SER A 20 4.28 -6.73 12.03
CA SER A 20 2.92 -6.92 11.51
C SER A 20 2.29 -5.57 11.24
N VAL A 21 1.74 -5.38 10.04
CA VAL A 21 1.03 -4.17 9.65
C VAL A 21 -0.37 -4.49 9.17
N GLU A 22 -1.29 -3.59 9.43
CA GLU A 22 -2.65 -3.69 8.91
C GLU A 22 -2.74 -3.02 7.54
N LEU A 23 -3.42 -3.70 6.63
CA LEU A 23 -3.71 -3.20 5.29
C LEU A 23 -5.20 -2.93 5.14
N VAL A 24 -5.53 -1.93 4.33
CA VAL A 24 -6.90 -1.60 3.94
C VAL A 24 -7.03 -1.59 2.42
N ALA A 25 -8.23 -1.91 1.92
CA ALA A 25 -8.53 -1.86 0.50
C ALA A 25 -8.36 -0.43 -0.07
N PHE A 26 -8.07 -0.36 -1.37
CA PHE A 26 -8.19 0.92 -2.07
C PHE A 26 -9.68 1.24 -2.24
N GLY A 27 -10.04 2.52 -2.11
CA GLY A 27 -11.40 2.98 -2.39
C GLY A 27 -11.62 3.26 -3.88
N GLY A 28 -12.79 3.82 -4.20
CA GLY A 28 -13.14 4.24 -5.56
C GLY A 28 -13.21 3.06 -6.53
N ASN A 29 -12.81 3.29 -7.79
CA ASN A 29 -12.90 2.31 -8.88
C ASN A 29 -11.83 1.21 -8.82
N GLN A 30 -10.87 1.31 -7.89
CA GLN A 30 -9.76 0.36 -7.75
C GLN A 30 -8.99 0.13 -9.06
N ILE A 31 -8.76 1.20 -9.82
CA ILE A 31 -7.91 1.17 -11.02
C ILE A 31 -6.54 1.71 -10.63
N ILE A 32 -5.48 0.91 -10.82
CA ILE A 32 -4.13 1.17 -10.35
C ILE A 32 -3.17 1.23 -11.54
N TYR A 33 -2.53 2.39 -11.72
CA TYR A 33 -1.50 2.64 -12.73
C TYR A 33 -0.19 3.09 -12.07
N GLY A 34 0.96 2.73 -12.67
CA GLY A 34 2.29 3.11 -12.18
C GLY A 34 2.87 2.12 -11.16
N PHE A 35 3.40 2.61 -10.04
CA PHE A 35 4.16 1.81 -9.05
C PHE A 35 5.30 1.02 -9.71
N HIS A 36 5.30 -0.31 -9.63
CA HIS A 36 6.22 -1.19 -10.35
C HIS A 36 5.63 -1.72 -11.67
N ASN A 37 4.61 -1.06 -12.23
CA ASN A 37 3.92 -1.40 -13.48
C ASN A 37 3.33 -2.82 -13.51
N GLN A 38 2.96 -3.37 -12.35
CA GLN A 38 2.49 -4.76 -12.22
C GLN A 38 0.99 -4.94 -12.51
N ILE A 39 0.19 -3.88 -12.40
CA ILE A 39 -1.26 -3.95 -12.58
C ILE A 39 -1.69 -3.14 -13.81
N ASP A 40 -1.32 -1.85 -13.87
CA ASP A 40 -1.61 -0.91 -14.97
C ASP A 40 -3.03 -1.03 -15.54
N GLY A 41 -4.01 -1.08 -14.64
CA GLY A 41 -5.39 -1.36 -14.98
C GLY A 41 -6.26 -1.60 -13.75
N LYS A 42 -7.37 -2.33 -13.95
CA LYS A 42 -8.28 -2.67 -12.86
C LYS A 42 -7.63 -3.70 -11.93
N LEU A 43 -7.60 -3.39 -10.64
CA LEU A 43 -7.21 -4.32 -9.58
C LEU A 43 -8.29 -5.38 -9.35
#